data_AF-A0A7C0YH40-F1
#
_entry.id   AF-A0A7C0YH40-F1
#
_cell.length_a   1.000
_cell.length_b   1.000
_cell.length_c   1.000
_cell.angle_alpha   90.00
_cell.angle_beta   90.00
_cell.angle_gamma   90.00
#
_symmetry.space_group_name_H-M   'P 1'
#
loop_
_entity.id
_entity.type
_entity.pdbx_description
1 polymer ?
#
loop_
_entity_poly.entity_id
_entity_poly.type
_entity_poly.pdbx_seq_one_letter_code
_entity_poly.pdbx_strand_id
1 'polypeptide(L)'
;MGMGLFALAFTKRFRAIPVEDDERLHDPGIMDNFIERIFVFKKWKHILNRGKNRDNLLSFHEEHERLIASHSQKHLRKLEGLVIGSRQGPWERLYERYFILLMDALRLRTEEQGWVKIFNGGLND
;
A
#
# COMPACT_ATOMS: atom_id res chain seq x y z
N MET A 1 19.69 16.03 -1.98
CA MET A 1 19.77 16.07 -3.45
C MET A 1 18.38 15.76 -3.99
N GLY A 2 17.95 16.49 -5.02
CA GLY A 2 16.52 16.75 -5.27
C GLY A 2 15.87 15.80 -6.26
N MET A 3 14.69 15.29 -5.92
CA MET A 3 13.73 14.72 -6.88
C MET A 3 13.61 15.67 -8.08
N GLY A 4 13.88 15.17 -9.30
CA GLY A 4 13.74 15.97 -10.51
C GLY A 4 12.34 16.58 -10.62
N LEU A 5 12.21 17.79 -11.16
CA LEU A 5 10.94 18.55 -11.23
C LEU A 5 9.79 17.72 -11.85
N PHE A 6 10.13 16.80 -12.77
CA PHE A 6 9.21 15.83 -13.37
C PHE A 6 8.73 14.76 -12.37
N ALA A 7 9.64 14.15 -11.59
CA ALA A 7 9.29 13.20 -10.55
C ALA A 7 8.44 13.86 -9.45
N LEU A 8 8.71 15.12 -9.11
CA LEU A 8 7.95 15.89 -8.13
C LEU A 8 6.52 16.23 -8.62
N ALA A 9 6.37 16.63 -9.88
CA ALA A 9 5.06 16.91 -10.48
C ALA A 9 4.25 15.63 -10.73
N PHE A 10 4.91 14.56 -11.16
CA PHE A 10 4.31 13.24 -11.38
C PHE A 10 3.83 12.61 -10.06
N THR A 11 4.67 12.60 -9.02
CA THR A 11 4.28 12.07 -7.70
C THR A 11 3.18 12.90 -7.04
N LYS A 12 3.16 14.23 -7.22
CA LYS A 12 2.06 15.10 -6.75
C LYS A 12 0.73 14.79 -7.43
N ARG A 13 0.74 14.50 -8.74
CA ARG A 13 -0.47 14.22 -9.53
C ARG A 13 -0.93 12.76 -9.46
N PHE A 14 0.01 11.84 -9.28
CA PHE A 14 -0.18 10.39 -9.28
C PHE A 14 0.33 9.75 -7.99
N ARG A 15 -0.13 10.27 -6.85
CA ARG A 15 0.29 9.82 -5.52
C ARG A 15 0.05 8.33 -5.25
N ALA A 16 -0.75 7.62 -6.03
CA ALA A 16 -0.99 6.20 -5.82
C ALA A 16 -0.18 5.29 -6.77
N ILE A 17 0.63 5.87 -7.67
CA ILE A 17 1.55 5.10 -8.50
C ILE A 17 2.83 4.83 -7.69
N PRO A 18 3.32 3.57 -7.60
CA PRO A 18 4.59 3.27 -6.97
C PRO A 18 5.74 3.94 -7.73
N VAL A 19 6.47 4.82 -7.06
CA VAL A 19 7.69 5.49 -7.55
C VAL A 19 8.64 5.60 -6.35
N GLU A 20 9.92 5.33 -6.56
CA GLU A 20 10.98 5.43 -5.55
C GLU A 20 12.28 5.93 -6.19
N ASP A 21 13.13 6.58 -5.39
CA ASP A 21 14.43 7.08 -5.86
C ASP A 21 15.46 5.94 -5.89
N ASP A 22 16.27 5.88 -6.94
CA ASP A 22 17.26 4.80 -7.17
C ASP A 22 18.24 4.64 -6.00
N GLU A 23 18.77 5.75 -5.47
CA GLU A 23 19.67 5.73 -4.31
C GLU A 23 19.00 5.17 -3.04
N ARG A 24 17.67 5.32 -2.91
CA ARG A 24 16.91 4.80 -1.76
C ARG A 24 16.61 3.31 -1.91
N LEU A 25 16.59 2.79 -3.14
CA LEU A 25 16.42 1.36 -3.41
C LEU A 25 17.64 0.54 -2.97
N HIS A 26 18.76 1.17 -2.63
CA HIS A 26 19.89 0.48 -1.99
C HIS A 26 19.59 0.04 -0.54
N ASP A 27 18.58 0.63 0.12
CA ASP A 27 18.10 0.15 1.42
C ASP A 27 17.16 -1.05 1.19
N PRO A 28 17.50 -2.26 1.71
CA PRO A 28 16.69 -3.46 1.48
C PRO A 28 15.24 -3.33 1.94
N GLY A 29 14.99 -2.66 3.06
CA GLY A 29 13.64 -2.44 3.58
C GLY A 29 12.83 -1.51 2.68
N ILE A 30 13.44 -0.49 2.07
CA ILE A 30 12.77 0.37 1.08
C ILE A 30 12.50 -0.40 -0.21
N MET A 31 13.45 -1.21 -0.67
CA MET A 31 13.29 -2.05 -1.86
C MET A 31 12.12 -3.04 -1.69
N ASP A 32 12.03 -3.75 -0.57
CA ASP A 32 10.96 -4.71 -0.30
C ASP A 32 9.58 -4.03 -0.33
N ASN A 33 9.41 -2.93 0.40
CA ASN A 33 8.16 -2.15 0.39
C ASN A 33 7.83 -1.59 -1.01
N PHE A 34 8.83 -1.25 -1.82
CA PHE A 34 8.62 -0.79 -3.19
C PHE A 34 8.14 -1.92 -4.10
N ILE A 35 8.78 -3.08 -4.03
CA ILE A 35 8.42 -4.28 -4.79
C ILE A 35 6.99 -4.73 -4.45
N GLU A 36 6.63 -4.75 -3.16
CA GLU A 36 5.27 -5.05 -2.71
C GLU A 36 4.23 -4.11 -3.34
N ARG A 37 4.48 -2.79 -3.29
CA ARG A 37 3.60 -1.80 -3.92
C ARG A 37 3.47 -2.01 -5.44
N ILE A 38 4.54 -2.38 -6.14
CA ILE A 38 4.48 -2.73 -7.57
C ILE A 38 3.55 -3.92 -7.81
N PHE A 39 3.70 -5.00 -7.04
CA PHE A 39 2.86 -6.20 -7.22
C PHE A 39 1.40 -5.93 -6.91
N VAL A 40 1.11 -5.22 -5.81
CA VAL A 40 -0.26 -4.80 -5.47
C VAL A 40 -0.84 -3.90 -6.56
N PHE A 41 -0.06 -2.95 -7.08
CA PHE A 41 -0.50 -2.09 -8.18
C PHE A 41 -0.80 -2.88 -9.45
N LYS A 42 0.02 -3.89 -9.78
CA LYS A 42 -0.23 -4.79 -10.91
C LYS A 42 -1.56 -5.54 -10.73
N LYS A 43 -1.80 -6.13 -9.55
CA LYS A 43 -3.06 -6.82 -9.23
C LYS A 43 -4.26 -5.86 -9.28
N TRP A 44 -4.08 -4.63 -8.78
CA TRP A 44 -5.11 -3.59 -8.85
C TRP A 44 -5.54 -3.30 -10.29
N LYS A 45 -4.58 -3.15 -11.23
CA LYS A 45 -4.90 -2.99 -12.66
C LYS A 45 -5.68 -4.18 -13.22
N HIS A 46 -5.37 -5.40 -12.79
CA HIS A 46 -6.12 -6.59 -13.21
C HIS A 46 -7.58 -6.56 -12.75
N ILE A 47 -7.87 -6.15 -11.51
CA ILE A 47 -9.27 -6.08 -11.04
C ILE A 47 -10.05 -4.96 -11.74
N LEU A 48 -9.40 -3.84 -12.09
CA LEU A 48 -10.05 -2.77 -12.84
C LEU A 48 -10.52 -3.27 -14.22
N ASN A 49 -9.75 -4.14 -14.86
CA ASN A 49 -10.13 -4.76 -16.14
C ASN A 49 -11.28 -5.77 -16.01
N ARG A 50 -11.53 -6.32 -14.81
CA ARG A 50 -12.67 -7.22 -14.53
C ARG A 50 -13.97 -6.48 -14.23
N GLY A 51 -13.93 -5.15 -14.18
CA GLY A 51 -15.06 -4.29 -13.85
C GLY A 51 -15.14 -3.93 -12.37
N LYS A 52 -15.71 -2.75 -12.10
CA LYS A 52 -15.83 -2.20 -10.74
C LYS A 52 -17.15 -2.65 -10.11
N ASN A 53 -17.08 -3.50 -9.09
CA ASN A 53 -18.23 -3.95 -8.32
C ASN A 53 -17.80 -4.37 -6.91
N ARG A 54 -18.77 -4.65 -6.04
CA ARG A 54 -18.51 -5.04 -4.65
C ARG A 54 -17.66 -6.30 -4.55
N ASP A 55 -18.01 -7.34 -5.28
CA ASP A 55 -17.43 -8.67 -5.12
C ASP A 55 -15.96 -8.67 -5.53
N ASN A 56 -15.63 -8.02 -6.65
CA ASN A 56 -14.25 -7.83 -7.09
C ASN A 56 -13.42 -7.04 -6.06
N LEU A 57 -13.98 -6.00 -5.45
CA LEU A 57 -13.27 -5.21 -4.43
C LEU A 57 -13.10 -5.98 -3.12
N LEU A 58 -14.12 -6.73 -2.71
CA LEU A 58 -14.09 -7.57 -1.51
C LEU A 58 -13.05 -8.69 -1.65
N SER A 59 -13.08 -9.46 -2.73
CA SER A 59 -12.08 -10.51 -2.96
C SER A 59 -10.66 -9.96 -3.03
N PHE A 60 -10.47 -8.81 -3.67
CA PHE A 60 -9.17 -8.13 -3.65
C PHE A 60 -8.74 -7.74 -2.23
N HIS A 61 -9.68 -7.25 -1.41
CA HIS A 61 -9.39 -6.85 -0.04
C HIS A 61 -8.99 -8.03 0.84
N GLU A 62 -9.76 -9.12 0.80
CA GLU A 62 -9.48 -10.35 1.55
C GLU A 62 -8.11 -10.94 1.19
N GLU A 63 -7.74 -10.90 -0.10
CA GLU A 63 -6.42 -11.37 -0.56
C GLU A 63 -5.25 -10.55 0.02
N HIS A 64 -5.46 -9.26 0.29
CA HIS A 64 -4.40 -8.33 0.73
C HIS A 64 -4.52 -7.91 2.20
N GLU A 65 -5.52 -8.42 2.94
CA GLU A 65 -5.83 -8.02 4.31
C GLU A 65 -4.62 -8.14 5.24
N ARG A 66 -3.95 -9.30 5.21
CA ARG A 66 -2.76 -9.57 6.03
C ARG A 66 -1.59 -8.67 5.68
N LEU A 67 -1.39 -8.37 4.40
CA LEU A 67 -0.36 -7.44 3.96
C LEU A 67 -0.66 -6.06 4.55
N ILE A 68 -1.87 -5.54 4.34
CA ILE A 68 -2.30 -4.23 4.88
C ILE A 68 -2.12 -4.19 6.40
N ALA A 69 -2.49 -5.27 7.10
CA ALA A 69 -2.35 -5.43 8.55
C ALA A 69 -0.90 -5.28 9.02
N SER A 70 0.06 -5.79 8.25
CA SER A 70 1.50 -5.72 8.56
C SER A 70 2.09 -4.32 8.43
N HIS A 71 1.50 -3.47 7.58
CA HIS A 71 1.91 -2.06 7.47
C HIS A 71 1.11 -1.13 8.40
N SER A 72 -0.19 -1.38 8.58
CA SER A 72 -1.03 -0.53 9.43
C SER A 72 -2.43 -1.10 9.74
N GLN A 73 -2.61 -1.49 11.00
CA GLN A 73 -3.94 -1.82 11.56
C GLN A 73 -4.96 -0.68 11.40
N LYS A 74 -4.51 0.58 11.47
CA LYS A 74 -5.37 1.75 11.28
C LYS A 74 -5.90 1.85 9.85
N HIS A 75 -5.08 1.53 8.85
CA HIS A 75 -5.52 1.56 7.45
C HIS A 75 -6.39 0.36 7.12
N LEU A 76 -6.08 -0.82 7.67
CA LEU A 76 -6.92 -2.01 7.55
C LEU A 76 -8.38 -1.70 7.92
N ARG A 77 -8.63 -1.19 9.13
CA ARG A 77 -9.98 -0.83 9.60
C ARG A 77 -10.69 0.18 8.70
N LYS A 78 -9.95 1.15 8.15
CA LYS A 78 -10.52 2.14 7.22
C LYS A 78 -10.93 1.51 5.89
N LEU A 79 -10.10 0.60 5.36
CA LEU A 79 -10.35 -0.10 4.11
C LEU A 79 -11.52 -1.09 4.26
N GLU A 80 -11.57 -1.86 5.35
CA GLU A 80 -12.71 -2.71 5.72
C GLU A 80 -14.01 -1.92 5.74
N GLY A 81 -14.01 -0.75 6.40
CA GLY A 81 -15.17 0.13 6.46
C GLY A 81 -15.66 0.60 5.08
N LEU A 82 -14.75 0.84 4.13
CA LEU A 82 -15.12 1.17 2.75
C LEU A 82 -15.76 -0.01 2.02
N VAL A 83 -15.23 -1.22 2.20
CA VAL A 83 -15.75 -2.43 1.56
C VAL A 83 -17.12 -2.79 2.12
N ILE A 84 -17.27 -2.85 3.44
CA ILE A 84 -18.52 -3.20 4.12
C ILE A 84 -19.61 -2.14 3.87
N GLY A 85 -19.24 -0.85 3.91
CA GLY A 85 -20.15 0.26 3.68
C GLY A 85 -20.65 0.37 2.23
N SER A 86 -20.03 -0.34 1.28
CA SER A 86 -20.38 -0.28 -0.14
C SER A 86 -21.53 -1.22 -0.52
N ARG A 87 -22.77 -0.77 -0.26
CA ARG A 87 -23.97 -1.53 -0.66
C ARG A 87 -24.36 -1.31 -2.12
N GLN A 88 -24.28 -0.07 -2.59
CA GLN A 88 -24.59 0.34 -3.97
C GLN A 88 -23.66 1.51 -4.33
N GLY A 89 -23.43 1.73 -5.64
CA GLY A 89 -22.44 2.69 -6.16
C GLY A 89 -22.55 4.12 -5.59
N PRO A 90 -21.57 4.99 -5.88
CA PRO A 90 -20.76 5.00 -7.10
C PRO A 90 -19.43 4.23 -6.96
N TRP A 91 -19.26 3.20 -7.80
CA TRP A 91 -18.10 2.31 -7.77
C TRP A 91 -16.79 3.00 -8.14
N GLU A 92 -16.83 3.99 -9.03
CA GLU A 92 -15.65 4.74 -9.48
C GLU A 92 -14.95 5.42 -8.31
N ARG A 93 -15.72 6.18 -7.51
CA ARG A 93 -15.20 6.92 -6.36
C ARG A 93 -14.75 6.00 -5.24
N LEU A 94 -15.45 4.88 -5.05
CA LEU A 94 -15.07 3.88 -4.05
C LEU A 94 -13.71 3.26 -4.38
N TYR A 95 -13.53 2.80 -5.61
CA TYR A 95 -12.27 2.21 -6.06
C TYR A 95 -11.12 3.21 -5.97
N GLU A 96 -11.33 4.46 -6.38
CA GLU A 96 -10.31 5.50 -6.26
C GLU A 96 -9.90 5.73 -4.80
N ARG A 97 -10.88 5.91 -3.91
CA ARG A 97 -10.62 6.14 -2.48
C ARG A 97 -9.95 4.94 -1.82
N TYR A 98 -10.40 3.73 -2.13
CA TYR A 98 -9.80 2.50 -1.65
C TYR A 98 -8.34 2.40 -2.09
N PHE A 99 -8.07 2.63 -3.38
CA PHE A 99 -6.72 2.53 -3.93
C PHE A 99 -5.73 3.52 -3.31
N ILE A 100 -6.17 4.77 -3.09
CA ILE A 100 -5.34 5.79 -2.44
C ILE A 100 -4.99 5.35 -1.02
N LEU A 101 -5.98 4.91 -0.24
CA LEU A 101 -5.75 4.47 1.15
C LEU A 101 -4.89 3.20 1.23
N LEU A 102 -5.05 2.29 0.28
CA LEU A 102 -4.20 1.10 0.16
C LEU A 102 -2.74 1.50 -0.08
N MET A 103 -2.49 2.38 -1.04
CA MET A 103 -1.13 2.81 -1.38
C MET A 103 -0.48 3.64 -0.26
N ASP A 104 -1.28 4.41 0.49
CA ASP A 104 -0.81 5.09 1.70
C ASP A 104 -0.48 4.10 2.83
N ALA A 105 -1.22 2.99 2.95
CA ALA A 105 -0.89 1.93 3.92
C ALA A 105 0.45 1.26 3.58
N LEU A 106 0.61 0.79 2.34
CA LEU A 106 1.81 0.05 1.88
C LEU A 106 3.07 0.91 1.77
N ARG A 107 2.95 2.22 1.94
CA ARG A 107 4.09 3.15 2.04
C ARG A 107 4.75 3.13 3.42
N LEU A 108 4.00 2.75 4.44
CA LEU A 108 4.54 2.61 5.78
C LEU A 108 5.43 1.37 5.78
N ARG A 109 6.63 1.47 6.36
CA ARG A 109 7.43 0.25 6.56
C ARG A 109 6.62 -0.71 7.41
N THR A 110 6.68 -2.00 7.08
CA THR A 110 6.24 -3.02 8.01
C THR A 110 6.99 -2.79 9.33
N GLU A 111 6.26 -2.75 10.43
CA GLU A 111 6.93 -2.84 11.72
C GLU A 111 7.54 -4.23 11.74
N GLU A 112 8.87 -4.33 11.60
CA GLU A 112 9.57 -5.54 12.03
C GLU A 112 9.09 -5.79 13.45
N GLN A 113 8.26 -6.82 13.63
CA GLN A 113 7.94 -7.33 14.94
C GLN A 113 9.26 -7.42 15.70
N GLY A 114 9.31 -6.88 16.92
CA GLY A 114 10.50 -6.44 17.65
C GLY A 114 11.66 -7.42 17.86
N TRP A 115 11.74 -8.54 17.14
CA TRP A 115 12.86 -9.47 17.07
C TRP A 115 14.20 -8.76 16.83
N VAL A 116 14.30 -7.79 15.90
CA VAL A 116 15.55 -7.05 15.66
C VAL A 116 15.92 -6.11 16.82
N LYS A 117 14.94 -5.61 17.58
CA LYS A 117 15.20 -4.87 18.83
C LYS A 117 15.61 -5.80 19.98
N ILE A 118 15.06 -7.01 20.05
CA ILE A 118 15.41 -7.99 21.09
C ILE A 118 16.85 -8.51 20.88
N PHE A 119 17.30 -8.70 19.64
CA PHE A 119 18.67 -9.16 19.37
C PHE A 119 19.76 -8.10 19.58
N ASN A 120 19.45 -6.80 19.41
CA ASN A 120 20.43 -5.73 19.61
C ASN A 120 20.49 -5.16 21.05
N GLY A 121 19.56 -5.56 21.93
CA GLY A 121 19.49 -5.09 23.31
C GLY A 121 20.12 -6.02 24.36
N GLY A 122 20.72 -7.15 23.96
CA GLY A 122 21.15 -8.22 24.86
C GLY A 122 22.65 -8.49 24.94
N LEU A 123 23.52 -7.56 24.50
CA LEU A 123 24.99 -7.73 24.59
C LEU A 123 25.72 -6.61 25.32
N ASN A 124 25.01 -5.83 26.14
CA ASN A 124 25.63 -5.03 27.19
C ASN A 124 24.73 -5.14 28.42
N ASP A 125 25.00 -6.13 29.25
CA ASP A 125 24.99 -6.10 30.72
C ASP A 125 25.25 -7.52 31.28
#